data_AF-A0A9E5IB36-F1
#
_entry.id   AF-A0A9E5IB36-F1
#
_cell.length_a   1.000
_cell.length_b   1.000
_cell.length_c   1.000
_cell.angle_alpha   90.00
_cell.angle_beta   90.00
_cell.angle_gamma   90.00
#
_symmetry.space_group_name_H-M   'P 1'
#
loop_
_entity.id
_entity.type
_entity.pdbx_description
1 polymer ?
#
loop_
_entity_poly.entity_id
_entity_poly.type
_entity_poly.pdbx_seq_one_letter_code
_entity_poly.pdbx_strand_id
1 'polypeptide(L)'
;MRWAAAVVGNPKAILFSGVFLPQFATPAYGPMFQQIVGLGAVLACLGLLFQSVLSIASGSLGQWLLSSTRRQFFLERLMGVIFIGLAARLIMMERKS
;
A
#
# COMPACT_ATOMS: atom_id res chain seq x y z
N MET A 1 2.97 11.78 8.83
CA MET A 1 4.35 11.99 8.35
C MET A 1 5.08 10.72 7.85
N ARG A 2 4.72 9.50 8.26
CA ARG A 2 5.42 8.26 7.83
C ARG A 2 5.29 7.91 6.34
N TRP A 3 4.22 8.35 5.67
CA TRP A 3 3.95 8.07 4.26
C TRP A 3 4.91 8.81 3.30
N ALA A 4 5.29 10.04 3.62
CA ALA A 4 6.27 10.80 2.85
C ALA A 4 7.67 10.15 2.93
N ALA A 5 8.04 9.65 4.12
CA ALA A 5 9.31 8.95 4.33
C ALA A 5 9.40 7.62 3.55
N ALA A 6 8.28 6.93 3.35
CA ALA A 6 8.24 5.69 2.56
C ALA A 6 8.48 5.93 1.07
N VAL A 7 8.01 7.05 0.51
CA VAL A 7 8.33 7.46 -0.86
C VAL A 7 9.82 7.78 -0.98
N VAL A 8 10.35 8.59 -0.06
CA VAL A 8 11.77 8.98 -0.04
C VAL A 8 12.71 7.77 0.17
N GLY A 9 12.29 6.77 0.94
CA GLY A 9 13.06 5.55 1.19
C GLY A 9 12.93 4.47 0.11
N ASN A 10 12.06 4.65 -0.90
CA ASN A 10 11.84 3.67 -1.96
C ASN A 10 12.26 4.27 -3.32
N PRO A 11 13.53 4.12 -3.72
CA PRO A 11 14.05 4.75 -4.94
C PRO A 11 13.31 4.29 -6.20
N LYS A 12 12.74 3.07 -6.23
CA LYS A 12 11.91 2.62 -7.35
C LYS A 12 10.61 3.42 -7.48
N ALA A 13 9.97 3.74 -6.36
CA ALA A 13 8.74 4.55 -6.37
C ALA A 13 9.02 5.99 -6.82
N ILE A 14 10.16 6.56 -6.43
CA ILE A 14 10.60 7.89 -6.86
C ILE A 14 10.91 7.90 -8.35
N LEU A 15 11.67 6.91 -8.85
CA LEU A 15 12.01 6.79 -10.26
C LEU A 15 10.75 6.61 -11.13
N PHE A 16 9.81 5.78 -10.71
CA PHE A 16 8.55 5.59 -11.42
C PHE A 16 7.74 6.90 -11.44
N SER A 17 7.58 7.56 -10.30
CA SER A 17 6.84 8.83 -10.25
C SER A 17 7.56 9.93 -11.06
N GLY A 18 8.88 10.03 -10.97
CA GLY A 18 9.68 11.03 -11.68
C GLY A 18 9.67 10.87 -13.21
N VAL A 19 9.48 9.65 -13.72
CA VAL A 19 9.34 9.38 -15.16
C VAL A 19 7.88 9.48 -15.61
N PHE A 20 6.92 9.04 -14.78
CA PHE A 20 5.50 9.00 -15.13
C PHE A 20 4.74 10.30 -14.88
N LEU A 21 5.22 11.24 -14.05
CA LEU A 21 4.60 12.56 -13.91
C LEU A 21 4.84 13.49 -15.11
N PRO A 22 6.08 13.66 -15.62
CA PRO A 22 6.34 14.61 -16.71
C PRO A 22 5.68 14.21 -18.03
N GLN A 23 5.38 12.93 -18.27
CA GLN A 23 4.63 12.49 -19.46
C GLN A 23 3.16 13.01 -19.48
N PHE A 24 2.61 13.41 -18.34
CA PHE A 24 1.28 14.04 -18.27
C PHE A 24 1.35 15.58 -18.29
N ALA A 25 2.55 16.17 -18.19
CA ALA A 25 2.78 17.60 -18.23
C ALA A 25 3.13 18.04 -19.66
N THR A 26 2.44 19.04 -20.19
CA THR A 26 2.70 19.56 -21.55
C THR A 26 3.23 20.99 -21.45
N PRO A 27 4.35 21.33 -22.12
CA PRO A 27 4.92 22.68 -22.10
C PRO A 27 3.95 23.76 -22.62
N ALA A 28 2.96 23.36 -23.43
CA ALA A 28 1.94 24.24 -24.00
C ALA A 28 1.01 24.89 -22.95
N TYR A 29 0.89 24.31 -21.75
CA TYR A 29 -0.01 24.79 -20.69
C TYR A 29 0.74 25.54 -19.55
N GLY A 30 1.99 25.98 -19.78
CA GLY A 30 2.77 26.77 -18.83
C GLY A 30 3.96 26.05 -18.18
N PRO A 31 4.52 26.59 -17.08
CA PRO A 31 5.74 26.07 -16.47
C PRO A 31 5.62 24.60 -16.01
N MET A 32 6.42 23.72 -16.61
CA MET A 32 6.38 22.27 -16.40
C MET A 32 6.54 21.87 -14.92
N PHE A 33 7.35 22.61 -14.16
CA PHE A 33 7.57 22.37 -12.73
C PHE A 33 6.29 22.51 -11.91
N GLN A 34 5.46 23.54 -12.19
CA GLN A 34 4.21 23.76 -11.46
C GLN A 34 3.19 22.66 -11.75
N GLN A 35 3.12 22.18 -13.00
CA GLN A 35 2.26 21.06 -13.38
C GLN A 35 2.69 19.77 -12.69
N ILE A 36 3.98 19.46 -12.65
CA ILE A 36 4.52 18.26 -11.98
C ILE A 36 4.24 18.31 -10.47
N VAL A 37 4.47 19.45 -9.81
CA VAL A 37 4.16 19.61 -8.39
C VAL A 37 2.66 19.47 -8.13
N GLY A 38 1.81 20.04 -8.98
CA GLY A 38 0.36 19.91 -8.90
C GLY A 38 -0.12 18.46 -9.07
N LEU A 39 0.38 17.75 -10.08
CA LEU A 39 0.08 16.34 -10.32
C LEU A 39 0.54 15.46 -9.15
N GLY A 40 1.72 15.72 -8.59
CA GLY A 40 2.23 15.04 -7.41
C GLY A 40 1.34 15.26 -6.18
N ALA A 41 0.85 16.49 -5.98
CA ALA A 41 -0.09 16.80 -4.91
C ALA A 41 -1.43 16.06 -5.07
N VAL A 42 -1.97 16.01 -6.30
CA VAL A 42 -3.20 15.25 -6.59
C VAL A 42 -3.03 13.76 -6.29
N LEU A 43 -1.95 13.16 -6.76
CA LEU A 43 -1.64 11.75 -6.50
C LEU A 43 -1.48 11.47 -5.01
N ALA A 44 -0.78 12.34 -4.28
CA ALA A 44 -0.64 12.23 -2.83
C ALA A 44 -2.00 12.33 -2.12
N CYS A 45 -2.84 13.28 -2.50
CA CYS A 45 -4.20 13.42 -1.96
C CYS A 45 -5.05 12.16 -2.22
N LEU A 46 -5.05 11.63 -3.44
CA LEU A 46 -5.76 10.39 -3.77
C LEU A 46 -5.26 9.21 -2.95
N GLY A 47 -3.93 9.08 -2.78
CA GLY A 47 -3.33 8.05 -1.93
C GLY A 47 -3.77 8.17 -0.48
N LEU A 48 -3.78 9.39 0.07
CA LEU A 48 -4.24 9.67 1.43
C LEU A 48 -5.72 9.35 1.61
N LEU A 49 -6.56 9.73 0.65
CA LEU A 49 -8.00 9.44 0.68
C LEU A 49 -8.24 7.93 0.67
N PHE A 50 -7.58 7.21 -0.24
CA PHE A 50 -7.70 5.76 -0.34
C PHE A 50 -7.25 5.07 0.95
N GLN A 51 -6.11 5.48 1.51
CA GLN A 51 -5.61 4.94 2.78
C GLN A 51 -6.52 5.30 3.95
N SER A 52 -7.14 6.47 3.96
CA SER A 52 -8.08 6.88 4.99
C SER A 52 -9.34 6.01 4.95
N VAL A 53 -9.89 5.78 3.75
CA VAL A 53 -11.02 4.86 3.55
C VAL A 53 -10.66 3.46 4.00
N LEU A 54 -9.50 2.93 3.61
CA LEU A 54 -9.03 1.62 4.05
C LEU A 54 -8.82 1.56 5.56
N SER A 55 -8.28 2.61 6.18
CA SER A 55 -8.06 2.68 7.63
C SER A 55 -9.38 2.65 8.39
N ILE A 56 -10.37 3.44 7.97
CA ILE A 56 -11.71 3.46 8.56
C ILE A 56 -12.41 2.12 8.37
N ALA A 57 -12.36 1.57 7.15
CA ALA A 57 -12.93 0.26 6.84
C ALA A 57 -12.27 -0.85 7.67
N SER A 58 -10.94 -0.83 7.82
CA SER A 58 -10.19 -1.77 8.65
C SER A 58 -10.54 -1.63 10.14
N GLY A 59 -10.70 -0.41 10.65
CA GLY A 59 -11.15 -0.17 12.03
C GLY A 59 -12.56 -0.69 12.28
N SER A 60 -13.49 -0.47 11.34
CA SER A 60 -14.87 -0.97 11.42
C SER A 60 -14.92 -2.50 11.31
N LEU A 61 -14.19 -3.09 10.36
CA LEU A 61 -14.06 -4.54 10.20
C LEU A 61 -13.41 -5.18 11.43
N GLY A 62 -12.41 -4.53 12.01
CA GLY A 62 -11.76 -4.97 13.24
C GLY A 62 -12.72 -4.98 14.43
N GLN A 63 -13.50 -3.92 14.63
CA GLN A 63 -14.53 -3.87 15.67
C GLN A 63 -15.61 -4.93 15.44
N TRP A 64 -16.04 -5.14 14.19
CA TRP A 64 -16.99 -6.20 13.85
C TRP A 64 -16.41 -7.59 14.12
N LEU A 65 -15.14 -7.84 13.81
CA LEU A 65 -14.43 -9.08 14.14
C LEU A 65 -14.36 -9.33 15.65
N LEU A 66 -13.99 -8.30 16.40
CA LEU A 66 -13.82 -8.34 17.86
C LEU A 66 -15.16 -8.44 18.61
N SER A 67 -16.28 -8.11 17.97
CA SER A 67 -17.61 -8.27 18.54
C SER A 67 -18.01 -9.73 18.80
N SER A 68 -17.28 -10.71 18.27
CA SER A 68 -17.59 -12.13 18.46
C SER A 68 -16.34 -12.97 18.61
N THR A 69 -16.16 -13.57 19.79
CA THR A 69 -15.06 -14.49 20.15
C THR A 69 -14.90 -15.63 19.13
N ARG A 70 -16.00 -16.11 18.53
CA ARG A 70 -15.97 -17.18 17.53
C ARG A 70 -15.29 -16.75 16.22
N ARG A 71 -15.47 -15.49 15.79
CA ARG A 71 -14.87 -14.96 14.56
C ARG A 71 -13.37 -14.72 14.75
N GLN A 72 -12.99 -14.16 15.90
CA GLN A 72 -11.59 -13.99 16.26
C GLN A 72 -10.84 -15.34 16.26
N PHE A 73 -11.43 -16.36 16.91
CA PHE A 73 -10.85 -17.69 16.94
C PHE A 73 -10.72 -18.35 15.55
N PHE A 74 -11.67 -18.10 14.65
CA PHE A 74 -11.58 -18.57 13.26
C PHE A 74 -10.42 -17.91 12.50
N LEU A 75 -10.24 -16.59 12.66
CA LEU A 75 -9.15 -15.85 12.03
C LEU A 75 -7.78 -16.25 12.56
N GLU A 76 -7.65 -16.44 13.87
CA GLU A 76 -6.41 -16.94 14.47
C GLU A 76 -6.04 -18.31 13.91
N ARG A 77 -7.01 -19.23 13.78
CA ARG A 77 -6.79 -20.53 13.14
C ARG A 77 -6.43 -20.40 11.66
N LEU A 78 -7.12 -19.54 10.92
CA LEU A 78 -6.83 -19.33 9.50
C LEU A 78 -5.40 -18.83 9.29
N MET A 79 -4.96 -17.85 10.08
CA MET A 79 -3.59 -17.34 10.03
C MET A 79 -2.58 -18.42 10.38
N GLY A 80 -2.84 -19.22 11.42
CA GLY A 80 -2.00 -20.36 11.78
C GLY A 80 -1.86 -21.38 10.64
N VAL A 81 -2.96 -21.75 9.99
CA VAL A 81 -2.94 -22.66 8.83
C VAL A 81 -2.15 -22.07 7.66
N ILE A 82 -2.31 -20.77 7.38
CA ILE A 82 -1.56 -20.09 6.31
C ILE A 82 -0.06 -20.10 6.61
N PHE A 83 0.35 -19.80 7.84
CA PHE A 83 1.77 -19.82 8.23
C PHE A 83 2.37 -21.22 8.17
N ILE A 84 1.66 -22.24 8.63
CA ILE A 84 2.10 -23.64 8.51
C ILE A 84 2.24 -24.03 7.05
N GLY A 85 1.27 -23.65 6.20
CA GLY A 85 1.32 -23.90 4.76
C GLY A 85 2.50 -23.19 4.08
N LEU A 86 2.77 -21.94 4.46
CA LEU A 86 3.93 -21.18 3.99
C LEU A 86 5.25 -21.79 4.44
N ALA A 87 5.36 -22.22 5.69
CA ALA A 87 6.54 -22.90 6.21
C ALA A 87 6.79 -24.22 5.47
N ALA A 88 5.73 -25.01 5.24
CA ALA A 88 5.82 -26.23 4.43
C ALA A 88 6.27 -25.94 3.00
N ARG A 89 5.73 -24.89 2.37
CA ARG A 89 6.17 -24.44 1.04
C ARG A 89 7.64 -24.01 1.04
N LEU A 90 8.08 -23.28 2.06
CA LEU A 90 9.46 -22.81 2.19
C LEU A 90 10.43 -23.98 2.32
N ILE A 91 10.13 -24.95 3.19
CA ILE A 91 10.91 -26.19 3.33
C ILE A 91 10.98 -26.94 2.00
N MET A 92 9.87 -27.01 1.26
CA MET A 92 9.83 -27.67 -0.05
C MET A 92 10.65 -26.92 -1.12
N MET A 93 10.73 -25.59 -1.04
CA MET A 93 11.54 -24.76 -1.94
C MET A 93 13.02 -24.81 -1.59
N GLU A 94 13.39 -24.75 -0.31
CA GLU A 94 14.79 -24.93 0.12
C GLU A 94 15.32 -26.33 -0.21
N ARG A 95 14.48 -27.37 -0.13
CA ARG A 95 14.86 -28.73 -0.53
C ARG A 95 15.08 -28.89 -2.04
N LYS A 96 14.78 -27.87 -2.86
CA LYS A 96 14.91 -27.90 -4.32
C LYS A 96 16.07 -27.01 -4.84
N SER A 97 17.02 -26.63 -3.98
CA SER A 97 18.29 -26.00 -4.37
C SER A 97 19.48 -26.91 -4.09
#